data_AF-A0A0F9KB11-F1
#
_entry.id   AF-A0A0F9KB11-F1
#
_cell.length_a   1.000
_cell.length_b   1.000
_cell.length_c   1.000
_cell.angle_alpha   90.00
_cell.angle_beta   90.00
_cell.angle_gamma   90.00
#
_symmetry.space_group_name_H-M   'P 1'
#
loop_
_entity.id
_entity.type
_entity.pdbx_description
1 polymer ?
#
loop_
_entity_poly.entity_id
_entity_poly.type
_entity_poly.pdbx_seq_one_letter_code
_entity_poly.pdbx_strand_id
1 'polypeptide(L)'
;MEEEISSELSEKINKNIEKVFDKWIEKVSKGESIEGIIKSLMVEKIMNILGAVIKRTVVKKVVKRRVKRRVDIFFEKNREMIMEKIKLL
;
A
#
# COMPACT_ATOMS: atom_id res chain seq x y z
N MET A 1 -3.42 -10.44 -29.07
CA MET A 1 -4.83 -10.01 -29.02
C MET A 1 -5.03 -9.50 -27.62
N GLU A 2 -4.97 -8.18 -27.42
CA GLU A 2 -5.32 -7.62 -26.11
C GLU A 2 -6.80 -7.91 -25.89
N GLU A 3 -7.14 -8.49 -24.73
CA GLU A 3 -8.54 -8.63 -24.35
C GLU A 3 -9.12 -7.23 -24.17
N GLU A 4 -9.96 -6.78 -25.10
CA GLU A 4 -10.65 -5.49 -24.99
C GLU A 4 -11.64 -5.55 -23.82
N ILE A 5 -11.31 -4.86 -22.74
CA ILE A 5 -12.19 -4.65 -21.60
C ILE A 5 -13.28 -3.63 -21.96
N SER A 6 -14.49 -3.81 -21.41
CA SER A 6 -15.58 -2.84 -21.60
C SER A 6 -15.17 -1.41 -21.19
N SER A 7 -15.72 -0.40 -21.88
CA SER A 7 -15.52 1.03 -21.55
C SER A 7 -15.89 1.35 -20.10
N GLU A 8 -16.97 0.76 -19.58
CA GLU A 8 -17.39 0.93 -18.18
C GLU A 8 -16.33 0.40 -17.19
N LEU A 9 -15.75 -0.77 -17.47
CA LEU A 9 -14.68 -1.33 -16.64
C LEU A 9 -13.42 -0.46 -16.71
N SER A 10 -13.07 0.03 -17.90
CA SER A 10 -11.94 0.95 -18.10
C SER A 10 -12.11 2.25 -17.29
N GLU A 11 -13.28 2.88 -17.34
CA GLU A 11 -13.57 4.06 -16.52
C GLU A 11 -13.47 3.78 -15.01
N LYS A 12 -13.98 2.63 -14.57
CA LYS A 12 -13.87 2.21 -13.16
C LYS A 12 -12.41 2.02 -12.75
N ILE A 13 -11.57 1.45 -13.61
CA ILE A 13 -10.14 1.31 -13.35
C ILE A 13 -9.50 2.70 -13.21
N ASN A 14 -9.71 3.59 -14.17
CA ASN A 14 -9.12 4.94 -14.16
C ASN A 14 -9.52 5.74 -12.92
N LYS A 15 -10.80 5.76 -12.55
CA LYS A 15 -11.28 6.43 -11.33
C LYS A 15 -10.63 5.88 -10.06
N ASN A 16 -10.33 4.58 -10.01
CA ASN A 16 -9.64 4.00 -8.85
C ASN A 16 -8.14 4.35 -8.85
N ILE A 17 -7.49 4.40 -10.02
CA ILE A 17 -6.10 4.84 -10.16
C ILE A 17 -5.96 6.28 -9.65
N GLU A 18 -6.77 7.21 -10.16
CA GLU A 18 -6.77 8.62 -9.76
C GLU A 18 -6.93 8.76 -8.24
N LYS A 19 -7.94 8.09 -7.68
CA LYS A 19 -8.21 8.13 -6.24
C LYS A 19 -7.06 7.60 -5.38
N VAL A 20 -6.31 6.60 -5.86
CA VAL A 20 -5.14 6.08 -5.15
C VAL A 20 -3.99 7.08 -5.26
N PHE A 21 -3.77 7.63 -6.46
CA PHE A 21 -2.74 8.62 -6.72
C PHE A 21 -2.93 9.88 -5.87
N ASP A 22 -4.15 10.44 -5.82
CA ASP A 22 -4.47 11.63 -5.01
C ASP A 22 -4.14 11.42 -3.53
N LYS A 23 -4.42 10.23 -2.99
CA LYS A 23 -4.08 9.89 -1.61
C LYS A 23 -2.57 9.81 -1.38
N TRP A 24 -1.80 9.40 -2.37
CA TRP A 24 -0.34 9.39 -2.26
C TRP A 24 0.19 10.81 -2.28
N ILE A 25 -0.31 11.66 -3.20
CA ILE A 25 0.06 13.08 -3.25
C ILE A 25 -0.34 13.82 -1.97
N GLU A 26 -1.52 13.56 -1.41
CA GLU A 26 -1.96 14.13 -0.13
C GLU A 26 -1.03 13.75 1.03
N LYS A 27 -0.49 12.53 1.04
CA LYS A 27 0.48 12.11 2.05
C LYS A 27 1.82 12.82 1.87
N VAL A 28 2.31 12.89 0.64
CA VAL A 28 3.54 13.63 0.30
C VAL A 28 3.41 15.11 0.68
N SER A 29 2.27 15.75 0.36
CA SER A 29 2.06 17.18 0.65
C SER A 29 1.99 17.48 2.16
N LYS A 30 1.63 16.49 2.98
CA LYS A 30 1.68 16.56 4.45
C LYS A 30 3.07 16.26 5.03
N GLY A 31 4.09 16.10 4.18
CA GLY A 31 5.47 15.84 4.59
C GLY A 31 5.77 14.37 4.89
N GLU A 32 4.92 13.43 4.46
CA GLU A 32 5.22 12.00 4.60
C GLU A 32 6.39 11.61 3.67
N SER A 33 7.41 10.94 4.23
CA SER A 33 8.57 10.52 3.46
C SER A 33 8.23 9.39 2.49
N ILE A 34 9.06 9.22 1.45
CA ILE A 34 8.97 8.07 0.52
C ILE A 34 8.99 6.74 1.29
N GLU A 35 9.82 6.65 2.35
CA GLU A 35 9.83 5.49 3.25
C GLU A 35 8.46 5.26 3.92
N GLY A 36 7.81 6.32 4.42
CA GLY A 36 6.47 6.24 4.99
C GLY A 36 5.43 5.74 3.98
N ILE A 37 5.53 6.20 2.74
CA ILE A 37 4.67 5.74 1.64
C ILE A 37 4.88 4.26 1.36
N ILE A 38 6.14 3.81 1.22
CA ILE A 38 6.46 2.38 0.98
C ILE A 38 5.92 1.52 2.13
N LYS A 39 6.16 1.91 3.38
CA LYS A 39 5.63 1.22 4.56
C LYS A 39 4.09 1.16 4.53
N SER A 40 3.43 2.26 4.16
CA SER A 40 1.97 2.29 4.01
C SER A 40 1.48 1.30 2.94
N LEU A 41 2.14 1.22 1.80
CA LEU A 41 1.81 0.29 0.72
C LEU A 41 1.98 -1.18 1.15
N MET A 42 3.07 -1.48 1.85
CA MET A 42 3.28 -2.82 2.44
C MET A 42 2.15 -3.19 3.39
N VAL A 43 1.77 -2.28 4.29
CA VAL A 43 0.66 -2.50 5.23
C VAL A 43 -0.66 -2.73 4.50
N GLU A 44 -0.97 -1.93 3.48
CA GLU A 44 -2.18 -2.08 2.68
C GLU A 44 -2.23 -3.42 1.95
N LYS A 45 -1.13 -3.82 1.29
CA LYS A 45 -1.05 -5.12 0.60
C LYS A 45 -1.23 -6.30 1.55
N ILE A 46 -0.56 -6.28 2.71
CA ILE A 46 -0.70 -7.33 3.73
C ILE A 46 -2.14 -7.35 4.26
N MET A 47 -2.74 -6.20 4.54
CA MET A 47 -4.11 -6.12 5.01
C MET A 47 -5.14 -6.56 3.96
N ASN A 48 -4.86 -6.42 2.66
CA ASN A 48 -5.72 -6.96 1.61
C ASN A 48 -5.68 -8.50 1.60
N ILE A 49 -4.50 -9.11 1.77
CA ILE A 49 -4.35 -10.57 1.90
C ILE A 49 -5.09 -11.07 3.15
N LEU A 50 -4.85 -10.44 4.30
CA LEU A 50 -5.47 -10.83 5.58
C LEU A 50 -6.96 -10.50 5.64
N GLY A 51 -7.41 -9.50 4.88
CA GLY A 51 -8.79 -9.03 4.83
C GLY A 51 -9.76 -10.11 4.33
N ALA A 52 -9.29 -11.02 3.48
CA ALA A 52 -10.05 -12.20 3.05
C ALA A 52 -10.38 -13.16 4.22
N VAL A 53 -9.60 -13.12 5.29
CA VAL A 53 -9.72 -14.04 6.44
C VAL A 53 -10.40 -13.36 7.65
N ILE A 54 -10.29 -12.03 7.77
CA ILE A 54 -10.74 -11.30 8.96
C ILE A 54 -12.18 -10.77 8.78
N LYS A 55 -13.15 -11.41 9.46
CA LYS A 55 -14.58 -11.05 9.37
C LYS A 55 -15.03 -9.89 10.28
N ARG A 56 -14.27 -9.54 11.33
CA ARG A 56 -14.70 -8.55 12.37
C ARG A 56 -13.89 -7.25 12.32
N THR A 57 -14.57 -6.10 12.37
CA THR A 57 -13.96 -4.75 12.32
C THR A 57 -12.97 -4.48 13.45
N VAL A 58 -13.28 -4.91 14.68
CA VAL A 58 -12.38 -4.72 15.84
C VAL A 58 -11.08 -5.49 15.65
N VAL A 59 -11.16 -6.73 15.14
CA VAL A 59 -10.00 -7.57 14.82
C VAL A 59 -9.18 -6.92 13.70
N LYS A 60 -9.83 -6.36 12.68
CA LYS A 60 -9.15 -5.64 11.59
C LYS A 60 -8.28 -4.48 12.10
N LYS A 61 -8.76 -3.71 13.10
CA LYS A 61 -7.97 -2.62 13.71
C LYS A 61 -6.75 -3.17 14.47
N VAL A 62 -6.92 -4.23 15.25
CA VAL A 62 -5.82 -4.86 16.02
C VAL A 62 -4.76 -5.44 15.09
N VAL A 63 -5.19 -6.20 14.08
CA VAL A 63 -4.30 -6.78 13.07
C VAL A 63 -3.57 -5.67 12.32
N LYS A 64 -4.25 -4.61 11.89
CA LYS A 64 -3.59 -3.47 11.20
C LYS A 64 -2.49 -2.85 12.05
N ARG A 65 -2.71 -2.66 13.36
CA ARG A 65 -1.66 -2.17 14.28
C ARG A 65 -0.49 -3.15 14.36
N ARG A 66 -0.77 -4.46 14.40
CA ARG A 66 0.28 -5.49 14.45
C ARG A 66 1.09 -5.54 13.17
N VAL A 67 0.43 -5.44 12.02
CA VAL A 67 1.06 -5.39 10.69
C VAL A 67 1.96 -4.17 10.58
N LYS A 68 1.47 -2.96 10.95
CA LYS A 68 2.29 -1.74 10.98
C LYS A 68 3.60 -1.96 11.75
N ARG A 69 3.51 -2.40 13.00
CA ARG A 69 4.70 -2.68 13.83
C ARG A 69 5.65 -3.70 13.19
N ARG A 70 5.11 -4.74 12.53
CA ARG A 70 5.94 -5.76 11.86
C ARG A 70 6.63 -5.19 10.63
N VAL A 71 5.95 -4.34 9.86
CA VAL A 71 6.52 -3.63 8.71
C VAL A 71 7.62 -2.67 9.18
N ASP A 72 7.39 -1.91 10.26
CA ASP A 72 8.41 -1.01 10.80
C ASP A 72 9.68 -1.77 11.20
N ILE A 73 9.54 -2.83 12.00
CA ILE A 73 10.66 -3.69 12.41
C ILE A 73 11.37 -4.31 11.21
N PHE A 74 10.62 -4.78 10.21
CA PHE A 74 11.20 -5.36 9.01
C PHE A 74 12.00 -4.30 8.23
N PHE A 75 11.42 -3.12 8.05
CA PHE A 75 12.05 -2.05 7.28
C PHE A 75 13.33 -1.57 7.97
N GLU A 76 13.33 -1.39 9.28
CA GLU A 76 14.51 -1.01 10.05
C GLU A 76 15.63 -2.05 9.92
N LYS A 77 15.30 -3.34 10.07
CA LYS A 77 16.27 -4.44 9.95
C LYS A 77 16.86 -4.59 8.56
N ASN A 78 16.13 -4.19 7.53
CA ASN A 78 16.51 -4.40 6.14
C ASN A 78 16.78 -3.08 5.41
N ARG A 79 16.93 -1.97 6.15
CA ARG A 79 16.92 -0.62 5.58
C ARG A 79 17.99 -0.43 4.52
N GLU A 80 19.21 -0.88 4.79
CA GLU A 80 20.34 -0.75 3.85
C GLU A 80 20.06 -1.48 2.54
N MET A 81 19.71 -2.78 2.62
CA MET A 81 19.34 -3.58 1.45
C MET A 81 18.17 -2.97 0.66
N ILE A 82 17.14 -2.46 1.35
CA ILE A 82 15.97 -1.86 0.70
C ILE A 82 16.38 -0.57 -0.04
N MET A 83 17.13 0.32 0.62
CA MET A 83 17.56 1.58 0.02
C MET A 83 18.55 1.38 -1.12
N GLU A 84 19.40 0.36 -1.04
CA GLU A 84 20.29 -0.04 -2.14
C GLU A 84 19.48 -0.49 -3.36
N LYS A 85 18.47 -1.34 -3.19
CA LYS A 85 17.58 -1.75 -4.28
C LYS A 85 16.79 -0.58 -4.89
N ILE A 86 16.39 0.40 -4.09
CA ILE A 86 15.69 1.60 -4.58
C ILE A 86 16.62 2.49 -5.40
N LYS A 87 17.89 2.63 -5.01
CA LYS A 87 18.88 3.44 -5.77
C LYS A 87 19.26 2.84 -7.11
N LEU A 88 19.08 1.53 -7.28
CA LEU A 88 19.39 0.79 -8.51
C LEU A 88 18.24 0.80 -9.53
N LEU A 89 17.09 1.41 -9.20
CA LEU A 89 15.96 1.66 -10.09
C LEU A 89 16.03 3.08 -10.65
#